data_AF-A0A518LML7-F1
#
_entry.id   AF-A0A518LML7-F1
#
_cell.length_a   1.000
_cell.length_b   1.000
_cell.length_c   1.000
_cell.angle_alpha   90.00
_cell.angle_beta   90.00
_cell.angle_gamma   90.00
#
_symmetry.space_group_name_H-M   'P 1'
#
loop_
_entity.id
_entity.type
_entity.pdbx_description
1 polymer ?
#
loop_
_entity_poly.entity_id
_entity_poly.type
_entity_poly.pdbx_seq_one_letter_code
_entity_poly.pdbx_strand_id
1 'polypeptide(L)' 'MSKRELIERIMLINHTARREFLLGFTENELADYLQQIESLGAHPVGVIEPEPVGAAVSAY' A
#
# COMPACT_ATOMS: atom_id res chain seq x y z
N MET A 1 -6.18 18.75 7.38
CA MET A 1 -5.27 18.01 8.26
C MET A 1 -3.92 18.69 8.20
N SER A 2 -3.21 18.73 9.32
CA SER A 2 -1.84 19.24 9.41
C SER A 2 -0.84 18.19 8.91
N LYS A 3 0.33 18.60 8.43
CA LYS A 3 1.43 17.70 8.03
C LYS A 3 1.68 16.54 9.00
N ARG A 4 1.71 16.85 10.30
CA ARG A 4 1.91 15.86 11.36
C ARG A 4 0.81 14.80 11.38
N GLU A 5 -0.45 15.23 11.26
CA GLU A 5 -1.61 14.33 11.26
C GLU A 5 -1.60 13.42 10.03
N LEU A 6 -1.20 13.94 8.86
CA LEU A 6 -1.04 13.14 7.65
C LEU A 6 0.03 12.05 7.82
N ILE A 7 1.19 12.40 8.37
CA ILE A 7 2.27 11.45 8.64
C ILE A 7 1.81 10.35 9.61
N GLU A 8 1.17 10.74 10.72
CA GLU A 8 0.67 9.78 11.71
C GLU A 8 -0.36 8.83 11.07
N ARG A 9 -1.27 9.35 10.24
CA ARG A 9 -2.28 8.55 9.54
C ARG A 9 -1.69 7.60 8.51
N ILE A 10 -0.72 8.08 7.72
CA ILE A 10 0.03 7.24 6.77
C ILE A 10 0.76 6.12 7.49
N MET A 11 1.38 6.39 8.64
CA MET A 11 2.09 5.37 9.42
C MET A 11 1.16 4.34 10.08
N LEU A 12 -0.11 4.71 10.33
CA LEU A 12 -1.12 3.76 10.81
C LEU A 12 -1.58 2.80 9.72
N ILE A 13 -1.63 3.23 8.46
CA ILE A 13 -2.04 2.40 7.32
C ILE A 13 -0.84 1.61 6.77
N ASN A 14 0.30 2.28 6.63
CA ASN A 14 1.55 1.73 6.12
C ASN A 14 2.62 1.78 7.21
N HIS A 15 2.63 0.76 8.07
CA HIS A 15 3.62 0.63 9.15
C HIS A 15 5.08 0.50 8.66
N THR A 16 5.30 0.24 7.37
CA THR A 16 6.65 0.16 6.79
C THR A 16 7.19 1.52 6.34
N ALA A 17 6.33 2.55 6.25
CA ALA A 17 6.74 3.88 5.86
C ALA A 17 7.59 4.54 6.97
N ARG A 18 8.83 4.91 6.63
CA ARG A 18 9.75 5.55 7.58
C ARG A 18 9.37 7.02 7.75
N ARG A 19 9.31 7.49 9.00
CA ARG A 19 8.96 8.87 9.34
C ARG A 19 9.88 9.91 8.68
N GLU A 20 11.19 9.63 8.62
CA GLU A 20 12.19 10.50 8.00
C GLU A 20 11.93 10.72 6.51
N PHE A 21 11.44 9.68 5.82
CA PHE A 21 11.05 9.77 4.41
C PHE A 21 9.81 10.66 4.25
N LEU A 22 8.78 10.46 5.09
CA LEU A 22 7.54 11.24 5.05
C LEU A 22 7.74 12.73 5.39
N LEU A 23 8.73 13.06 6.22
CA LEU A 23 9.06 14.45 6.54
C LEU A 23 9.59 15.24 5.34
N GLY A 24 10.16 14.56 4.33
CA GLY A 24 10.67 15.17 3.10
C GLY A 24 9.58 15.68 2.15
N PHE A 25 8.32 15.25 2.33
CA PHE A 25 7.21 15.62 1.46
C PHE A 25 6.48 16.87 1.94
N THR A 26 5.81 17.55 1.03
CA THR A 26 4.87 18.63 1.32
C THR A 26 3.54 18.09 1.85
N GLU A 27 2.70 18.96 2.40
CA GLU A 27 1.37 18.57 2.89
C GLU A 27 0.47 18.02 1.78
N ASN A 28 0.53 18.61 0.58
CA ASN A 28 -0.26 18.14 -0.56
C ASN A 28 0.19 16.74 -1.00
N GLU A 29 1.50 16.51 -1.13
CA GLU A 29 2.04 15.20 -1.49
C GLU A 29 1.68 14.11 -0.47
N LEU A 30 1.68 14.45 0.82
CA LEU A 30 1.25 13.54 1.88
C LEU A 30 -0.26 13.27 1.81
N ALA A 31 -1.08 14.26 1.46
CA ALA A 31 -2.52 14.09 1.27
C ALA A 31 -2.83 13.18 0.07
N ASP A 32 -2.17 13.41 -1.06
CA ASP A 32 -2.26 12.54 -2.25
C ASP A 32 -1.81 11.11 -1.94
N TYR A 33 -0.68 10.95 -1.25
CA TYR A 33 -0.18 9.64 -0.85
C TYR A 33 -1.15 8.91 0.09
N LEU A 34 -1.70 9.63 1.08
CA LEU A 34 -2.69 9.09 1.99
C LEU A 34 -3.93 8.59 1.23
N GLN A 35 -4.43 9.37 0.29
CA GLN A 35 -5.59 8.98 -0.53
C GLN A 35 -5.29 7.73 -1.37
N GLN A 36 -4.09 7.61 -1.93
CA GLN A 36 -3.67 6.42 -2.68
C GLN A 36 -3.61 5.17 -1.81
N ILE A 37 -2.98 5.24 -0.63
CA ILE A 37 -2.88 4.08 0.27
C ILE A 37 -4.23 3.69 0.87
N GLU A 38 -5.13 4.64 1.13
CA GLU A 38 -6.51 4.34 1.55
C GLU A 38 -7.29 3.65 0.43
N SER A 39 -7.10 4.07 -0.82
CA SER A 39 -7.70 3.41 -1.98
C SER A 39 -7.12 2.02 -2.24
N LEU A 40 -5.83 1.81 -1.97
CA LEU A 40 -5.17 0.51 -2.11
C LEU A 40 -5.54 -0.44 -0.97
N GLY A 41 -5.68 0.04 0.26
CA GLY A 41 -6.12 -0.76 1.41
C GLY A 41 -7.53 -1.34 1.26
N ALA A 42 -8.34 -0.78 0.36
CA ALA A 42 -9.66 -1.32 0.00
C ALA A 42 -9.58 -2.56 -0.92
N HIS A 43 -8.43 -2.81 -1.54
CA HIS A 43 -8.13 -4.06 -2.23
C HIS A 43 -7.16 -4.82 -1.33
N PRO A 44 -7.60 -5.86 -0.60
CA PRO A 44 -6.63 -6.74 0.03
C PRO A 44 -5.69 -7.18 -1.09
N VAL A 45 -4.39 -6.94 -0.90
CA VAL A 45 -3.36 -7.56 -1.73
C VAL A 45 -3.71 -9.03 -1.68
N GLY A 46 -4.37 -9.51 -2.73
CA GLY A 46 -4.77 -10.87 -2.86
C GLY A 46 -3.49 -11.65 -2.63
N VAL A 47 -3.51 -12.48 -1.60
CA VAL A 47 -2.60 -13.60 -1.50
C VAL A 47 -2.63 -14.21 -2.88
N ILE A 48 -1.57 -13.98 -3.67
CA ILE A 48 -1.38 -14.67 -4.92
C ILE A 48 -1.04 -16.07 -4.44
N GLU A 49 -2.06 -16.89 -4.19
CA GLU A 49 -1.85 -18.32 -4.04
C GLU A 49 -1.13 -18.73 -5.31
N PRO A 50 0.10 -19.26 -5.22
CA PRO A 50 0.77 -19.73 -6.41
C PRO A 50 -0.07 -20.88 -6.96
N GLU A 51 -0.83 -20.63 -8.02
CA GLU A 51 -1.46 -21.71 -8.77
C GLU A 51 -0.34 -22.69 -9.14
N PRO A 52 -0.49 -24.00 -8.84
CA PRO A 52 0.48 -24.98 -9.28
C PRO A 52 0.42 -25.06 -10.80
N VAL A 53 1.36 -24.36 -11.46
CA VAL A 53 1.68 -24.56 -12.87
C VAL A 53 2.27 -25.97 -12.99
N GLY A 54 1.41 -26.97 -13.15
CA GLY A 54 1.85 -28.33 -13.36
C GLY A 54 0.83 -29.42 -13.05
N ALA A 55 -0.15 -29.62 -13.92
CA ALA A 55 -0.64 -30.96 -14.22
C ALA A 55 -1.28 -30.99 -15.63
N ALA A 56 -0.40 -31.19 -16.60
CA ALA A 56 -0.60 -31.92 -17.86
C ALA A 56 -1.94 -31.76 -18.61
N VAL A 57 -1.87 -30.98 -19.69
CA VAL A 57 -2.60 -31.31 -20.91
C VAL A 57 -1.88 -32.49 -21.57
N SER A 58 -2.52 -33.65 -21.61
CA SER A 58 -2.31 -34.75 -22.58
C SER A 58 -3.47 -35.73 -22.37
N ALA A 59 -4.56 -35.63 -23.11
CA ALA A 59 -4.76 -36.02 -24.52
C ALA A 59 -4.69 -37.55 -24.73
N TYR A 60 -5.83 -38.06 -25.21
CA TYR A 60 -6.20 -39.41 -25.69
C TYR A 60 -6.56 -40.49 -24.67
#